data_AF-A0A6L4ZPP5-F1
#
_entry.id   AF-A0A6L4ZPP5-F1
#
_cell.length_a   1.000
_cell.length_b   1.000
_cell.length_c   1.000
_cell.angle_alpha   90.00
_cell.angle_beta   90.00
_cell.angle_gamma   90.00
#
_symmetry.space_group_name_H-M   'P 1'
#
loop_
_entity.id
_entity.type
_entity.pdbx_description
1 polymer ?
#
loop_
_entity_poly.entity_id
_entity_poly.type
_entity_poly.pdbx_seq_one_letter_code
_entity_poly.pdbx_strand_id
1 'polypeptide(L)'
;MDEVKKPKKIAVLGGGIGSLSTIFGITSVDNWQDDYEITVYQLGWRLGGKGASGRNLSANARIEEHGLHVWAGFYDNSFWIMRKCYDELERPPKTPLAAWQDAFKPQKIFTLEEYINQKWITWNLDLPTNDELPGNGKELLSLWDYIQMALELVLEVFKEWLFHKFDCTQVLDFLDNIVTCVDSLLKGFCQQIFVSTESQSTSTKSSEEKTPFKANFHEGFGLLLGAINFAKNLDKDSKNHSIDHHKQFSSLLRKFLNWLWQEVKEEVETHNLTRRMWIMIDFAVTHICGILEDGVLFKGFHSIDNYEWSEWMHKHGASKLTIDSPLARGMYSAIFGFHKGVTKGFVEGDWQYRAVAAGVIIHGMLRFVFTYKGALFWEMQASMGETVFTPLYQCLKARGVKFEFFRQIKNLALSDDKTNIDSITLGHQATLKPEYKEYNPLINIKGI
;
A
#
# COMPACT_ATOMS: atom_id res chain seq x y z
N MET A 1 43.23 26.20 -24.84
CA MET A 1 41.80 26.55 -24.69
C MET A 1 41.09 25.23 -24.50
N ASP A 2 40.66 24.95 -23.28
CA ASP A 2 39.92 23.72 -23.01
C ASP A 2 38.58 23.79 -23.73
N GLU A 3 38.22 22.72 -24.45
CA GLU A 3 36.93 22.59 -25.13
C GLU A 3 35.81 22.75 -24.09
N VAL A 4 34.99 23.79 -24.23
CA VAL A 4 33.82 23.98 -23.38
C VAL A 4 32.87 22.81 -23.63
N LYS A 5 32.81 21.88 -22.68
CA LYS A 5 31.91 20.73 -22.70
C LYS A 5 30.48 21.22 -22.88
N LYS A 6 29.83 20.85 -23.99
CA LYS A 6 28.42 21.16 -24.20
C LYS A 6 27.56 20.16 -23.41
N PRO A 7 26.49 20.61 -22.75
CA PRO A 7 25.61 19.71 -22.01
C PRO A 7 24.92 18.73 -22.96
N LYS A 8 24.71 17.50 -22.49
CA LYS A 8 24.00 16.44 -23.22
C LYS A 8 22.51 16.74 -23.24
N LYS A 9 21.90 16.69 -24.41
CA LYS A 9 20.46 16.89 -24.56
C LYS A 9 19.70 15.62 -24.19
N ILE A 10 18.73 15.74 -23.29
CA ILE A 10 17.80 14.67 -22.91
C ILE A 10 16.40 15.05 -23.41
N ALA A 11 15.89 14.27 -24.37
CA ALA A 11 14.50 14.34 -24.81
C ALA A 11 13.65 13.40 -23.96
N VAL A 12 12.71 13.95 -23.19
CA VAL A 12 11.79 13.19 -22.35
C VAL A 12 10.43 13.12 -23.04
N LEU A 13 9.94 11.91 -23.25
CA LEU A 13 8.78 11.61 -24.08
C LEU A 13 7.55 11.36 -23.19
N GLY A 14 6.80 12.42 -22.92
CA GLY A 14 5.64 12.42 -22.03
C GLY A 14 5.96 12.85 -20.60
N GLY A 15 5.05 13.62 -20.00
CA GLY A 15 5.13 14.21 -18.67
C GLY A 15 4.23 13.51 -17.65
N GLY A 16 4.24 12.17 -17.65
CA GLY A 16 3.66 11.37 -16.58
C GLY A 16 4.59 11.27 -15.37
N ILE A 17 4.11 10.73 -14.25
CA ILE A 17 4.87 10.69 -12.99
C ILE A 17 6.24 10.00 -13.11
N GLY A 18 6.36 8.92 -13.89
CA GLY A 18 7.64 8.24 -14.09
C GLY A 18 8.70 9.12 -14.76
N SER A 19 8.31 9.92 -15.75
CA SER A 19 9.20 10.89 -16.39
C SER A 19 9.57 12.02 -15.44
N LEU A 20 8.57 12.61 -14.79
CA LEU A 20 8.78 13.79 -13.94
C LEU A 20 9.59 13.44 -12.68
N SER A 21 9.40 12.26 -12.09
CA SER A 21 10.22 11.79 -10.96
C SER A 21 11.66 11.50 -11.37
N THR A 22 11.88 10.93 -12.56
CA THR A 22 13.22 10.71 -13.12
C THR A 22 13.96 12.04 -13.30
N ILE A 23 13.29 13.03 -13.90
CA ILE A 23 13.86 14.37 -14.08
C ILE A 23 14.11 15.02 -12.72
N PHE A 24 13.19 14.90 -11.77
CA PHE A 24 13.38 15.42 -10.42
C PHE A 24 14.65 14.85 -9.78
N GLY A 25 14.88 13.54 -9.90
CA GLY A 25 16.11 12.89 -9.43
C GLY A 25 17.37 13.43 -10.11
N ILE A 26 17.38 13.55 -11.45
CA ILE A 26 18.53 14.11 -12.19
C ILE A 26 18.81 15.56 -11.75
N THR A 27 17.76 16.37 -11.66
CA THR A 27 17.85 17.80 -11.35
C THR A 27 18.04 18.09 -9.86
N SER A 28 18.09 17.06 -9.01
CA SER A 28 18.45 17.16 -7.60
C SER A 28 19.97 17.08 -7.35
N VAL A 29 20.77 16.87 -8.39
CA VAL A 29 22.23 16.99 -8.33
C VAL A 29 22.62 18.46 -8.57
N ASP A 30 23.51 18.99 -7.73
CA ASP A 30 24.03 20.34 -7.89
C ASP A 30 24.69 20.52 -9.26
N ASN A 31 24.48 21.68 -9.90
CA ASN A 31 25.02 22.03 -11.21
C ASN A 31 24.71 21.00 -12.32
N TRP A 32 23.59 20.27 -12.24
CA TRP A 32 23.20 19.29 -13.26
C TRP A 32 23.17 19.87 -14.69
N GLN A 33 22.96 21.19 -14.82
CA GLN A 33 22.92 21.89 -16.10
C GLN A 33 24.27 21.91 -16.83
N ASP A 34 25.39 21.70 -16.12
CA ASP A 34 26.70 21.56 -16.74
C ASP A 34 26.79 20.27 -17.57
N ASP A 35 26.02 19.25 -17.18
CA ASP A 35 25.99 17.95 -17.82
C ASP A 35 24.80 17.76 -18.75
N TYR A 36 23.64 18.36 -18.46
CA TYR A 36 22.40 18.07 -19.18
C TYR A 36 21.55 19.29 -19.55
N GLU A 37 20.89 19.18 -20.71
CA GLU A 37 19.79 20.04 -21.13
C GLU A 37 18.54 19.18 -21.30
N ILE A 38 17.52 19.36 -20.46
CA ILE A 38 16.35 18.47 -20.41
C ILE A 38 15.13 19.17 -21.02
N THR A 39 14.47 18.51 -21.98
CA THR A 39 13.19 18.95 -22.56
C THR A 39 12.14 17.85 -22.49
N VAL A 40 10.98 18.17 -21.91
CA VAL A 40 9.80 17.30 -21.87
C VAL A 40 8.87 17.62 -23.03
N TYR A 41 8.69 16.64 -23.92
CA TYR A 41 7.72 16.69 -25.01
C TYR A 41 6.42 16.04 -24.57
N GLN A 42 5.37 16.84 -24.41
CA GLN A 42 4.07 16.39 -23.89
C GLN A 42 3.02 16.34 -24.99
N LEU A 43 2.30 15.21 -25.07
CA LEU A 43 1.10 15.09 -25.87
C LEU A 43 -0.03 15.93 -25.27
N GLY A 44 -0.61 16.83 -26.05
CA GLY A 44 -1.69 17.71 -25.62
C GLY A 44 -1.24 18.73 -24.58
N TRP A 45 -2.19 19.13 -23.74
CA TRP A 45 -2.09 20.33 -22.90
C TRP A 45 -1.99 20.03 -21.39
N ARG A 46 -1.99 18.75 -20.98
CA ARG A 46 -1.94 18.35 -19.57
C ARG A 46 -0.73 17.47 -19.28
N LEU A 47 -0.11 17.70 -18.13
CA LEU A 47 0.83 16.77 -17.51
C LEU A 47 0.07 15.73 -16.66
N GLY A 48 0.77 14.70 -16.23
CA GLY A 48 0.30 13.74 -15.24
C GLY A 48 -0.03 12.34 -15.76
N GLY A 49 -0.26 12.20 -17.06
CA GLY A 49 -0.58 10.91 -17.67
C GLY A 49 -1.82 10.29 -17.00
N LYS A 50 -1.67 9.10 -16.39
CA LYS A 50 -2.76 8.43 -15.65
C LYS A 50 -3.18 9.16 -14.36
N GLY A 51 -2.39 10.12 -13.89
CA GLY A 51 -2.72 11.01 -12.77
C GLY A 51 -3.16 12.40 -13.20
N ALA A 52 -3.41 12.62 -14.50
CA ALA A 52 -3.89 13.92 -14.97
C ALA A 52 -5.32 14.18 -14.47
N SER A 53 -5.53 15.38 -13.94
CA SER A 53 -6.83 15.86 -13.45
C SER A 53 -7.31 17.04 -14.28
N GLY A 54 -8.63 17.24 -14.34
CA GLY A 54 -9.29 18.36 -15.01
C GLY A 54 -10.27 19.07 -14.07
N ARG A 55 -10.74 20.25 -14.51
CA ARG A 55 -11.67 21.08 -13.76
C ARG A 55 -12.83 21.49 -14.65
N ASN A 56 -14.03 21.07 -14.27
CA ASN A 56 -15.26 21.41 -14.98
C ASN A 56 -15.78 22.76 -14.51
N LEU A 57 -15.41 23.82 -15.22
CA LEU A 57 -15.77 25.19 -14.84
C LEU A 57 -17.29 25.46 -14.93
N SER A 58 -18.01 24.76 -15.80
CA SER A 58 -19.48 24.83 -15.85
C SER A 58 -20.17 24.12 -14.68
N ALA A 59 -19.45 23.28 -13.93
CA ALA A 59 -19.93 22.53 -12.78
C ALA A 59 -19.16 22.89 -11.50
N ASN A 60 -19.08 24.19 -11.18
CA ASN A 60 -18.44 24.71 -9.96
C ASN A 60 -16.97 24.29 -9.80
N ALA A 61 -16.23 24.19 -10.91
CA ALA A 61 -14.85 23.71 -10.95
C ALA A 61 -14.66 22.31 -10.31
N ARG A 62 -15.65 21.43 -10.51
CA ARG A 62 -15.60 20.03 -10.07
C ARG A 62 -14.35 19.34 -10.64
N ILE A 63 -13.70 18.53 -9.79
CA ILE A 63 -12.57 17.69 -10.17
C ILE A 63 -13.05 16.58 -11.11
N GLU A 64 -12.36 16.40 -12.23
CA GLU A 64 -12.57 15.31 -13.17
C GLU A 64 -11.26 14.52 -13.31
N GLU A 65 -11.26 13.28 -12.85
CA GLU A 65 -10.09 12.39 -12.87
C GLU A 65 -10.41 11.06 -13.55
N HIS A 66 -9.39 10.45 -14.14
CA HIS A 66 -9.54 9.16 -14.83
C HIS A 66 -9.81 7.98 -13.87
N GLY A 67 -9.36 8.08 -12.63
CA GLY A 67 -9.51 7.03 -11.64
C GLY A 67 -9.28 7.58 -10.23
N LEU A 68 -9.64 6.78 -9.23
CA LEU A 68 -9.34 7.09 -7.84
C LEU A 68 -7.84 6.92 -7.60
N HIS A 69 -7.18 7.98 -7.14
CA HIS A 69 -5.78 7.90 -6.71
C HIS A 69 -5.70 7.89 -5.19
N VAL A 70 -5.01 6.89 -4.66
CA VAL A 70 -4.82 6.74 -3.22
C VAL A 70 -3.34 6.84 -2.91
N TRP A 71 -2.99 7.64 -1.90
CA TRP A 71 -1.62 7.86 -1.48
C TRP A 71 -1.34 7.13 -0.18
N ALA A 72 -0.42 6.16 -0.20
CA ALA A 72 -0.15 5.31 0.96
C ALA A 72 1.08 5.78 1.73
N GLY A 73 1.07 5.64 3.06
CA GLY A 73 2.14 6.09 3.94
C GLY A 73 3.48 5.38 3.75
N PHE A 74 3.51 4.27 3.00
CA PHE A 74 4.75 3.55 2.66
C PHE A 74 5.41 4.05 1.36
N TYR A 75 4.80 5.05 0.67
CA TYR A 75 5.34 5.67 -0.54
C TYR A 75 6.44 6.69 -0.23
N ASP A 76 7.51 6.25 0.44
CA ASP A 76 8.63 7.12 0.85
C ASP A 76 9.20 7.93 -0.32
N ASN A 77 9.46 7.31 -1.47
CA ASN A 77 10.01 8.04 -2.63
C ASN A 77 9.07 9.16 -3.09
N SER A 78 7.76 8.90 -3.11
CA SER A 78 6.78 9.88 -3.55
C SER A 78 6.66 11.04 -2.56
N PHE A 79 6.66 10.74 -1.25
CA PHE A 79 6.68 11.76 -0.20
C PHE A 79 7.98 12.56 -0.19
N TRP A 80 9.12 11.94 -0.46
CA TRP A 80 10.40 12.63 -0.57
C TRP A 80 10.35 13.71 -1.66
N ILE A 81 9.87 13.36 -2.85
CA ILE A 81 9.70 14.33 -3.96
C ILE A 81 8.73 15.44 -3.55
N MET A 82 7.55 15.08 -3.02
CA MET A 82 6.53 16.08 -2.68
C MET A 82 7.00 17.04 -1.60
N ARG A 83 7.61 16.53 -0.52
CA ARG A 83 8.17 17.37 0.55
C ARG A 83 9.17 18.36 -0.01
N LYS A 84 10.13 17.90 -0.81
CA LYS A 84 11.11 18.76 -1.47
C LYS A 84 10.47 19.78 -2.41
N CYS A 85 9.47 19.38 -3.19
CA CYS A 85 8.77 20.32 -4.08
C CYS A 85 8.08 21.43 -3.28
N TYR A 86 7.29 21.07 -2.28
CA TYR A 86 6.58 22.06 -1.46
C TYR A 86 7.54 22.96 -0.68
N ASP A 87 8.66 22.43 -0.18
CA ASP A 87 9.70 23.22 0.50
C ASP A 87 10.37 24.21 -0.48
N GLU A 88 10.75 23.77 -1.69
CA GLU A 88 11.42 24.61 -2.71
C GLU A 88 10.54 25.71 -3.30
N LEU A 89 9.21 25.54 -3.29
CA LEU A 89 8.30 26.53 -3.84
C LEU A 89 8.10 27.74 -2.93
N GLU A 90 8.46 27.63 -1.64
CA GLU A 90 8.40 28.71 -0.65
C GLU A 90 7.10 29.54 -0.73
N ARG A 91 5.96 28.85 -0.92
CA ARG A 91 4.67 29.51 -1.11
C ARG A 91 4.35 30.38 0.12
N PRO A 92 3.79 31.60 -0.07
CA PRO A 92 3.48 32.47 1.06
C PRO A 92 2.62 31.75 2.12
N PRO A 93 2.89 31.99 3.42
CA PRO A 93 2.07 31.41 4.47
C PRO A 93 0.59 31.73 4.27
N LYS A 94 -0.29 30.76 4.55
CA LYS A 94 -1.76 30.82 4.37
C LYS A 94 -2.25 30.76 2.92
N THR A 95 -1.37 30.70 1.91
CA THR A 95 -1.80 30.27 0.58
C THR A 95 -2.36 28.85 0.68
N PRO A 96 -3.50 28.53 0.04
CA PRO A 96 -4.00 27.17 -0.04
C PRO A 96 -2.92 26.20 -0.52
N LEU A 97 -2.75 25.09 0.20
CA LEU A 97 -1.71 24.08 -0.10
C LEU A 97 -0.30 24.70 -0.13
N ALA A 98 0.04 25.56 0.83
CA ALA A 98 1.37 26.17 0.90
C ALA A 98 2.45 25.12 1.23
N ALA A 99 2.19 24.27 2.24
CA ALA A 99 3.08 23.19 2.64
C ALA A 99 2.51 21.81 2.24
N TRP A 100 3.37 20.79 2.19
CA TRP A 100 2.91 19.44 1.87
C TRP A 100 1.92 18.90 2.91
N GLN A 101 2.04 19.30 4.19
CA GLN A 101 1.09 18.94 5.25
C GLN A 101 -0.29 19.58 5.06
N ASP A 102 -0.39 20.66 4.29
CA ASP A 102 -1.68 21.23 3.89
C ASP A 102 -2.29 20.42 2.75
N ALA A 103 -1.45 19.85 1.89
CA ALA A 103 -1.86 19.08 0.71
C ALA A 103 -2.19 17.62 1.00
N PHE A 104 -1.58 17.03 2.03
CA PHE A 104 -1.78 15.63 2.42
C PHE A 104 -2.19 15.56 3.91
N LYS A 105 -3.35 14.97 4.19
CA LYS A 105 -3.82 14.73 5.57
C LYS A 105 -3.87 13.24 5.89
N PRO A 106 -3.44 12.80 7.08
CA PRO A 106 -3.47 11.39 7.44
C PRO A 106 -4.91 10.87 7.53
N GLN A 107 -5.17 9.71 6.91
CA GLN A 107 -6.44 9.00 6.95
C GLN A 107 -6.29 7.73 7.79
N LYS A 108 -7.03 7.67 8.91
CA LYS A 108 -6.94 6.58 9.91
C LYS A 108 -7.85 5.39 9.61
N ILE A 109 -9.01 5.68 9.04
CA ILE A 109 -10.04 4.68 8.80
C ILE A 109 -9.95 4.19 7.36
N PHE A 110 -9.81 2.88 7.21
CA PHE A 110 -9.94 2.17 5.94
C PHE A 110 -11.20 1.30 5.97
N THR A 111 -12.03 1.40 4.94
CA THR A 111 -13.30 0.68 4.88
C THR A 111 -13.32 -0.34 3.75
N LEU A 112 -13.70 -1.57 4.09
CA LEU A 112 -14.04 -2.62 3.13
C LEU A 112 -15.53 -2.95 3.23
N GLU A 113 -16.09 -3.49 2.17
CA GLU A 113 -17.50 -3.86 2.10
C GLU A 113 -17.63 -5.35 1.77
N GLU A 114 -18.43 -6.10 2.50
CA GLU A 114 -18.72 -7.50 2.21
C GLU A 114 -20.19 -7.68 1.89
N TYR A 115 -20.52 -8.48 0.87
CA TYR A 115 -21.91 -8.77 0.55
C TYR A 115 -22.25 -10.19 1.00
N ILE A 116 -23.00 -10.31 2.09
CA ILE A 116 -23.37 -11.58 2.73
C ILE A 116 -24.89 -11.62 2.89
N ASN A 117 -25.54 -12.74 2.55
CA ASN A 117 -26.97 -12.95 2.76
C ASN A 117 -27.83 -11.77 2.27
N GLN A 118 -27.52 -11.29 1.06
CA GLN A 118 -28.15 -10.16 0.40
C GLN A 118 -27.98 -8.79 1.08
N LYS A 119 -27.05 -8.67 2.03
CA LYS A 119 -26.79 -7.46 2.81
C LYS A 119 -25.33 -7.03 2.69
N TRP A 120 -25.10 -5.73 2.56
CA TRP A 120 -23.77 -5.13 2.68
C TRP A 120 -23.37 -5.00 4.14
N ILE A 121 -22.17 -5.47 4.46
CA ILE A 121 -21.57 -5.44 5.78
C ILE A 121 -20.27 -4.63 5.68
N THR A 122 -20.26 -3.49 6.35
CA THR A 122 -19.13 -2.56 6.39
C THR A 122 -18.08 -3.01 7.40
N TRP A 123 -16.84 -3.17 6.93
CA TRP A 123 -15.66 -3.45 7.71
C TRP A 123 -14.86 -2.15 7.87
N ASN A 124 -14.98 -1.50 9.02
CA ASN A 124 -14.13 -0.37 9.37
C ASN A 124 -12.88 -0.88 10.08
N LEU A 125 -11.73 -0.67 9.44
CA LEU A 125 -10.42 -0.95 10.00
C LEU A 125 -9.83 0.37 10.48
N ASP A 126 -9.76 0.55 11.79
CA ASP A 126 -9.07 1.67 12.43
C ASP A 126 -7.60 1.26 12.62
N LEU A 127 -6.74 1.72 11.71
CA LEU A 127 -5.34 1.31 11.71
C LEU A 127 -4.51 2.32 12.50
N PRO A 128 -3.56 1.83 13.33
CA PRO A 128 -2.81 2.70 14.21
C PRO A 128 -1.96 3.69 13.41
N THR A 129 -1.90 4.94 13.86
CA THR A 129 -0.93 5.93 13.37
C THR A 129 0.38 5.82 14.13
N ASN A 130 1.48 6.31 13.55
CA ASN A 130 2.78 6.40 14.22
C ASN A 130 3.39 7.80 14.04
N ASP A 131 4.44 8.11 14.81
CA ASP A 131 5.15 9.40 14.75
C ASP A 131 6.20 9.45 13.63
N GLU A 132 6.29 8.41 12.79
CA GLU A 132 7.22 8.42 11.67
C GLU A 132 6.73 9.34 10.55
N LEU A 133 7.70 10.01 9.90
CA LEU A 133 7.43 10.91 8.80
C LEU A 133 7.76 10.25 7.45
N PRO A 134 6.80 10.14 6.51
CA PRO A 134 7.08 9.58 5.19
C PRO A 134 8.01 10.50 4.39
N GLY A 135 8.82 9.91 3.51
CA GLY A 135 9.82 10.63 2.71
C GLY A 135 11.23 10.62 3.29
N ASN A 136 11.42 9.95 4.44
CA ASN A 136 12.72 9.68 5.03
C ASN A 136 13.04 8.19 4.82
N GLY A 137 13.28 7.78 3.57
CA GLY A 137 13.48 6.37 3.21
C GLY A 137 14.47 5.66 4.14
N LYS A 138 14.13 4.44 4.55
CA LYS A 138 14.99 3.53 5.32
C LYS A 138 15.26 2.28 4.47
N GLU A 139 16.24 1.48 4.84
CA GLU A 139 16.39 0.14 4.28
C GLU A 139 15.10 -0.66 4.49
N LEU A 140 14.78 -1.52 3.51
CA LEU A 140 13.61 -2.40 3.61
C LEU A 140 13.86 -3.45 4.70
N LEU A 141 12.80 -3.79 5.43
CA LEU A 141 12.81 -4.88 6.38
C LEU A 141 13.14 -6.20 5.67
N SER A 142 13.79 -7.12 6.38
CA SER A 142 13.98 -8.47 5.87
C SER A 142 12.63 -9.19 5.77
N LEU A 143 12.56 -10.21 4.91
CA LEU A 143 11.38 -11.08 4.85
C LEU A 143 11.05 -11.73 6.20
N TRP A 144 12.07 -11.99 7.03
CA TRP A 144 11.88 -12.58 8.36
C TRP A 144 11.26 -11.58 9.34
N ASP A 145 11.68 -10.31 9.31
CA ASP A 145 11.05 -9.24 10.08
C ASP A 145 9.57 -9.11 9.74
N TYR A 146 9.22 -9.16 8.44
CA TYR A 146 7.82 -9.15 8.00
C TYR A 146 7.02 -10.34 8.55
N ILE A 147 7.61 -11.53 8.61
CA ILE A 147 6.95 -12.71 9.20
C ILE A 147 6.71 -12.50 10.69
N GLN A 148 7.69 -11.96 11.43
CA GLN A 148 7.53 -11.68 12.86
C GLN A 148 6.42 -10.66 13.11
N MET A 149 6.36 -9.58 12.32
CA MET A 149 5.29 -8.57 12.40
C MET A 149 3.92 -9.17 12.04
N ALA A 150 3.86 -10.05 11.03
CA ALA A 150 2.62 -10.73 10.67
C ALA A 150 2.11 -11.67 11.78
N LEU A 151 3.02 -12.35 12.49
CA LEU A 151 2.64 -13.15 13.66
C LEU A 151 2.11 -12.30 14.82
N GLU A 152 2.69 -11.13 15.04
CA GLU A 152 2.20 -10.18 16.04
C GLU A 152 0.79 -9.68 15.67
N LEU A 153 0.54 -9.38 14.39
CA LEU A 153 -0.80 -9.04 13.91
C LEU A 153 -1.79 -10.20 14.11
N VAL A 154 -1.39 -11.44 13.84
CA VAL A 154 -2.23 -12.63 14.11
C VAL A 154 -2.59 -12.73 15.59
N LEU A 155 -1.62 -12.48 16.48
CA LEU A 155 -1.83 -12.49 17.92
C LEU A 155 -2.83 -11.39 18.35
N GLU A 156 -2.69 -10.17 17.84
CA GLU A 156 -3.58 -9.06 18.19
C GLU A 156 -5.01 -9.30 17.70
N VAL A 157 -5.18 -9.77 16.46
CA VAL A 157 -6.49 -10.13 15.91
C VAL A 157 -7.14 -11.26 16.72
N PHE A 158 -6.36 -12.25 17.15
CA PHE A 158 -6.87 -13.33 18.00
C PHE A 158 -7.28 -12.84 19.39
N LYS A 159 -6.49 -11.97 20.02
CA LYS A 159 -6.81 -11.37 21.33
C LYS A 159 -8.09 -10.53 21.27
N GLU A 160 -8.21 -9.66 20.26
CA GLU A 160 -9.39 -8.82 20.08
C GLU A 160 -10.66 -9.67 20.02
N TRP A 161 -10.64 -10.74 19.23
CA TRP A 161 -11.74 -11.69 19.16
C TRP A 161 -12.02 -12.39 20.50
N LEU A 162 -11.00 -12.80 21.25
CA LEU A 162 -11.17 -13.39 22.59
C LEU A 162 -11.87 -12.42 23.55
N PHE A 163 -11.43 -11.16 23.63
CA PHE A 163 -11.99 -10.15 24.52
C PHE A 163 -13.43 -9.77 24.17
N HIS A 164 -13.79 -9.86 22.90
CA HIS A 164 -15.18 -9.67 22.46
C HIS A 164 -16.05 -10.89 22.81
N LYS A 165 -15.55 -12.10 22.57
CA LYS A 165 -16.34 -13.33 22.70
C LYS A 165 -16.52 -13.81 24.15
N PHE A 166 -15.50 -13.64 24.98
CA PHE A 166 -15.43 -14.19 26.33
C PHE A 166 -15.40 -13.11 27.41
N ASP A 167 -15.73 -13.51 28.65
CA ASP A 167 -15.62 -12.63 29.82
C ASP A 167 -14.19 -12.11 30.00
N CYS A 168 -14.04 -10.79 30.18
CA CYS A 168 -12.73 -10.16 30.26
C CYS A 168 -11.90 -10.68 31.45
N THR A 169 -12.53 -11.00 32.59
CA THR A 169 -11.81 -11.52 33.76
C THR A 169 -11.20 -12.90 33.47
N GLN A 170 -11.96 -13.77 32.79
CA GLN A 170 -11.48 -15.09 32.39
C GLN A 170 -10.39 -15.03 31.33
N VAL A 171 -10.49 -14.07 30.38
CA VAL A 171 -9.43 -13.85 29.37
C VAL A 171 -8.16 -13.31 30.03
N LEU A 172 -8.27 -12.39 30.99
CA LEU A 172 -7.13 -11.85 31.71
C LEU A 172 -6.45 -12.94 32.56
N ASP A 173 -7.21 -13.72 33.32
CA ASP A 173 -6.67 -14.86 34.09
C ASP A 173 -5.97 -15.87 33.16
N PHE A 174 -6.57 -16.15 31.99
CA PHE A 174 -5.97 -17.00 30.98
C PHE A 174 -4.64 -16.44 30.45
N LEU A 175 -4.62 -15.16 30.09
CA LEU A 175 -3.42 -14.50 29.59
C LEU A 175 -2.35 -14.44 30.68
N ASP A 176 -2.66 -14.05 31.92
CA ASP A 176 -1.72 -13.92 33.04
C ASP A 176 -1.05 -15.26 33.41
N ASN A 177 -1.82 -16.36 33.37
CA ASN A 177 -1.27 -17.71 33.55
C ASN A 177 -0.27 -18.10 32.45
N ILE A 178 -0.30 -17.41 31.30
CA ILE A 178 0.58 -17.65 30.16
C ILE A 178 1.69 -16.59 30.07
N VAL A 179 1.47 -15.36 30.59
CA VAL A 179 2.40 -14.22 30.65
C VAL A 179 3.64 -14.52 31.49
N THR A 180 3.62 -15.50 32.38
CA THR A 180 4.85 -15.98 33.06
C THR A 180 5.93 -16.49 32.10
N CYS A 181 5.62 -16.72 30.82
CA CYS A 181 6.56 -17.16 29.79
C CYS A 181 6.97 -16.09 28.76
N VAL A 182 6.37 -14.88 28.75
CA VAL A 182 6.65 -13.84 27.73
C VAL A 182 6.54 -12.44 28.35
N ASP A 183 7.66 -11.83 28.76
CA ASP A 183 7.67 -10.49 29.39
C ASP A 183 8.03 -9.34 28.41
N SER A 184 7.68 -8.11 28.84
CA SER A 184 7.87 -6.76 28.26
C SER A 184 6.85 -6.23 27.23
N LEU A 185 6.39 -7.01 26.25
CA LEU A 185 5.46 -6.52 25.20
C LEU A 185 4.01 -6.35 25.69
N LEU A 186 3.58 -7.15 26.67
CA LEU A 186 2.20 -7.17 27.19
C LEU A 186 1.88 -5.98 28.11
N LYS A 187 2.86 -5.47 28.87
CA LYS A 187 2.65 -4.40 29.86
C LYS A 187 2.31 -3.04 29.23
N GLY A 188 2.84 -2.74 28.04
CA GLY A 188 2.58 -1.46 27.36
C GLY A 188 1.20 -1.35 26.72
N PHE A 189 0.60 -2.48 26.32
CA PHE A 189 -0.65 -2.52 25.57
C PHE A 189 -1.89 -2.56 26.48
N CYS A 190 -1.82 -3.29 27.61
CA CYS A 190 -2.90 -3.32 28.61
C CYS A 190 -3.24 -1.94 29.18
N GLN A 191 -2.27 -1.01 29.19
CA GLN A 191 -2.46 0.35 29.68
C GLN A 191 -3.18 1.28 28.68
N GLN A 192 -3.13 0.97 27.36
CA GLN A 192 -3.82 1.74 26.33
C GLN A 192 -5.29 1.33 26.16
N ILE A 193 -5.61 0.04 26.35
CA ILE A 193 -6.99 -0.47 26.27
C ILE A 193 -7.87 0.11 27.40
N PHE A 194 -7.31 0.36 28.58
CA PHE A 194 -8.05 0.95 29.70
C PHE A 194 -8.54 2.40 29.44
N VAL A 195 -7.97 3.10 28.45
CA VAL A 195 -8.34 4.49 28.13
C VAL A 195 -9.35 4.56 26.98
N SER A 196 -9.37 3.59 26.06
CA SER A 196 -10.25 3.62 24.89
C SER A 196 -11.69 3.15 25.17
N THR A 197 -11.91 2.32 26.19
CA THR A 197 -13.24 1.76 26.49
C THR A 197 -14.25 2.75 27.11
N GLU A 198 -13.83 3.94 27.54
CA GLU A 198 -14.75 4.95 28.11
C GLU A 198 -15.27 5.98 27.08
N SER A 199 -14.73 6.07 25.86
CA SER A 199 -15.05 7.17 24.93
C SER A 199 -15.92 6.81 23.72
N GLN A 200 -16.33 5.56 23.54
CA GLN A 200 -17.27 5.17 22.48
C GLN A 200 -18.49 4.42 23.03
N SER A 201 -19.34 5.13 23.77
CA SER A 201 -20.67 4.62 24.14
C SER A 201 -21.79 5.55 23.68
N THR A 202 -21.96 5.70 22.37
CA THR A 202 -23.21 6.22 21.78
C THR A 202 -23.54 5.52 20.46
N SER A 203 -23.80 4.21 20.49
CA SER A 203 -24.91 3.60 19.73
C SER A 203 -25.18 2.16 20.19
N THR A 204 -26.43 1.91 20.58
CA THR A 204 -27.10 0.60 20.74
C THR A 204 -26.30 -0.52 21.44
N LYS A 205 -26.49 -0.63 22.77
CA LYS A 205 -26.22 -1.84 23.55
C LYS A 205 -27.12 -2.97 23.08
N SER A 206 -26.59 -3.90 22.27
CA SER A 206 -27.03 -5.30 22.34
C SER A 206 -26.19 -5.97 23.41
N SER A 207 -26.81 -6.36 24.52
CA SER A 207 -26.18 -7.22 25.52
C SER A 207 -26.04 -8.62 24.92
N GLU A 208 -25.01 -8.85 24.11
CA GLU A 208 -24.58 -10.21 23.82
C GLU A 208 -23.97 -10.78 25.10
N GLU A 209 -24.60 -11.82 25.64
CA GLU A 209 -24.14 -12.53 26.82
C GLU A 209 -22.81 -13.22 26.48
N LYS A 210 -21.72 -12.78 27.13
CA LYS A 210 -20.38 -13.33 26.87
C LYS A 210 -20.33 -14.80 27.24
N THR A 211 -19.70 -15.61 26.38
CA THR A 211 -19.63 -17.07 26.59
C THR A 211 -18.57 -17.38 27.67
N PRO A 212 -18.73 -18.44 28.49
CA PRO A 212 -17.68 -18.93 29.37
C PRO A 212 -16.46 -19.46 28.59
N PHE A 213 -15.26 -19.23 29.11
CA PHE A 213 -14.01 -19.67 28.50
C PHE A 213 -13.84 -21.21 28.57
N LYS A 214 -13.48 -21.86 27.45
CA LYS A 214 -13.31 -23.33 27.41
C LYS A 214 -11.86 -23.75 27.69
N ALA A 215 -11.63 -24.89 28.35
CA ALA A 215 -10.30 -25.39 28.68
C ALA A 215 -9.42 -25.75 27.46
N ASN A 216 -10.02 -26.09 26.32
CA ASN A 216 -9.28 -26.42 25.09
C ASN A 216 -8.62 -25.21 24.39
N PHE A 217 -8.90 -23.97 24.84
CA PHE A 217 -8.23 -22.77 24.35
C PHE A 217 -6.75 -22.69 24.73
N HIS A 218 -6.33 -23.34 25.82
CA HIS A 218 -4.92 -23.42 26.21
C HIS A 218 -4.08 -24.13 25.14
N GLU A 219 -4.61 -25.20 24.53
CA GLU A 219 -3.90 -25.96 23.50
C GLU A 219 -3.74 -25.15 22.21
N GLY A 220 -4.83 -24.54 21.74
CA GLY A 220 -4.83 -23.69 20.54
C GLY A 220 -3.92 -22.47 20.67
N PHE A 221 -4.09 -21.70 21.73
CA PHE A 221 -3.27 -20.52 21.96
C PHE A 221 -1.80 -20.87 22.23
N GLY A 222 -1.54 -21.99 22.90
CA GLY A 222 -0.19 -22.53 23.08
C GLY A 222 0.52 -22.82 21.76
N LEU A 223 -0.19 -23.25 20.72
CA LEU A 223 0.39 -23.44 19.38
C LEU A 223 0.80 -22.11 18.74
N LEU A 224 -0.03 -21.07 18.85
CA LEU A 224 0.29 -19.73 18.33
C LEU A 224 1.48 -19.11 19.08
N LEU A 225 1.48 -19.18 20.42
CA LEU A 225 2.59 -18.68 21.22
C LEU A 225 3.88 -19.48 21.01
N GLY A 226 3.76 -20.80 20.86
CA GLY A 226 4.88 -21.66 20.48
C GLY A 226 5.46 -21.24 19.14
N ALA A 227 4.63 -20.95 18.14
CA ALA A 227 5.05 -20.44 16.84
C ALA A 227 5.73 -19.06 16.93
N ILE A 228 5.19 -18.13 17.74
CA ILE A 228 5.79 -16.81 17.99
C ILE A 228 7.15 -16.95 18.69
N ASN A 229 7.22 -17.75 19.75
CA ASN A 229 8.45 -17.98 20.49
C ASN A 229 9.50 -18.69 19.61
N PHE A 230 9.07 -19.64 18.78
CA PHE A 230 9.94 -20.28 17.79
C PHE A 230 10.53 -19.23 16.83
N ALA A 231 9.69 -18.37 16.26
CA ALA A 231 10.13 -17.33 15.33
C ALA A 231 11.04 -16.28 15.98
N LYS A 232 10.83 -15.95 17.26
CA LYS A 232 11.67 -15.01 18.03
C LYS A 232 13.05 -15.57 18.39
N ASN A 233 13.15 -16.89 18.61
CA ASN A 233 14.40 -17.55 18.99
C ASN A 233 15.22 -18.05 17.79
N LEU A 234 14.66 -18.03 16.59
CA LEU A 234 15.41 -18.29 15.37
C LEU A 234 16.34 -17.11 15.04
N ASP A 235 17.37 -17.37 14.26
CA ASP A 235 18.30 -16.32 13.80
C ASP A 235 17.53 -15.19 13.09
N LYS A 236 18.03 -13.95 13.16
CA LYS A 236 17.43 -12.86 12.39
C LYS A 236 17.79 -12.96 10.91
N ASP A 237 18.98 -13.46 10.59
CA ASP A 237 19.38 -13.74 9.22
C ASP A 237 18.78 -15.08 8.78
N SER A 238 17.74 -14.98 7.95
CA SER A 238 17.06 -16.15 7.38
C SER A 238 17.96 -17.12 6.61
N LYS A 239 19.18 -16.71 6.21
CA LYS A 239 20.18 -17.61 5.61
C LYS A 239 20.68 -18.68 6.56
N ASN A 240 20.60 -18.45 7.88
CA ASN A 240 20.98 -19.40 8.91
C ASN A 240 19.84 -20.38 9.24
N HIS A 241 18.68 -20.25 8.60
CA HIS A 241 17.55 -21.15 8.83
C HIS A 241 17.72 -22.45 8.04
N SER A 242 17.35 -23.57 8.66
CA SER A 242 17.23 -24.85 7.96
C SER A 242 15.81 -25.04 7.42
N ILE A 243 15.67 -25.91 6.41
CA ILE A 243 14.36 -26.34 5.89
C ILE A 243 13.53 -26.99 7.01
N ASP A 244 14.17 -27.69 7.94
CA ASP A 244 13.47 -28.33 9.05
C ASP A 244 12.94 -27.31 10.07
N HIS A 245 13.64 -26.19 10.30
CA HIS A 245 13.09 -25.09 11.09
C HIS A 245 11.80 -24.55 10.46
N HIS A 246 11.80 -24.33 9.14
CA HIS A 246 10.64 -23.83 8.41
C HIS A 246 9.47 -24.82 8.45
N LYS A 247 9.73 -26.11 8.28
CA LYS A 247 8.70 -27.16 8.40
C LYS A 247 8.08 -27.24 9.78
N GLN A 248 8.89 -27.17 10.84
CA GLN A 248 8.40 -27.17 12.23
C GLN A 248 7.53 -25.94 12.49
N PHE A 249 7.98 -24.77 12.05
CA PHE A 249 7.25 -23.52 12.22
C PHE A 249 5.91 -23.53 11.46
N SER A 250 5.90 -23.90 10.17
CA SER A 250 4.66 -24.07 9.40
C SER A 250 3.74 -25.11 10.05
N SER A 251 4.28 -26.20 10.60
CA SER A 251 3.47 -27.20 11.30
C SER A 251 2.75 -26.65 12.54
N LEU A 252 3.40 -25.79 13.33
CA LEU A 252 2.76 -25.17 14.51
C LEU A 252 1.60 -24.27 14.07
N LEU A 253 1.83 -23.43 13.06
CA LEU A 253 0.81 -22.52 12.53
C LEU A 253 -0.37 -23.27 11.91
N ARG A 254 -0.12 -24.33 11.15
CA ARG A 254 -1.19 -25.17 10.56
C ARG A 254 -2.01 -25.89 11.63
N LYS A 255 -1.37 -26.38 12.69
CA LYS A 255 -2.08 -26.97 13.84
C LYS A 255 -2.95 -25.95 14.55
N PHE A 256 -2.43 -24.73 14.76
CA PHE A 256 -3.20 -23.62 15.32
C PHE A 256 -4.42 -23.29 14.46
N LEU A 257 -4.23 -23.12 13.15
CA LEU A 257 -5.32 -22.79 12.22
C LEU A 257 -6.38 -23.90 12.16
N ASN A 258 -5.97 -25.17 12.15
CA ASN A 258 -6.89 -26.31 12.18
C ASN A 258 -7.72 -26.34 13.46
N TRP A 259 -7.08 -26.12 14.62
CA TRP A 259 -7.78 -26.02 15.90
C TRP A 259 -8.78 -24.85 15.88
N LEU A 260 -8.33 -23.66 15.45
CA LEU A 260 -9.16 -22.46 15.40
C LEU A 260 -10.40 -22.69 14.52
N TRP A 261 -10.22 -23.33 13.36
CA TRP A 261 -11.33 -23.67 12.48
C TRP A 261 -12.37 -24.54 13.17
N GLN A 262 -11.96 -25.56 13.93
CA GLN A 262 -12.92 -26.42 14.65
C GLN A 262 -13.75 -25.64 15.66
N GLU A 263 -13.17 -24.62 16.30
CA GLU A 263 -13.88 -23.78 17.26
C GLU A 263 -14.84 -22.77 16.62
N VAL A 264 -14.57 -22.34 15.38
CA VAL A 264 -15.29 -21.19 14.77
C VAL A 264 -16.13 -21.55 13.54
N LYS A 265 -15.95 -22.73 12.94
CA LYS A 265 -16.62 -23.14 11.68
C LYS A 265 -18.15 -23.02 11.69
N GLU A 266 -18.79 -23.19 12.84
CA GLU A 266 -20.25 -23.08 12.96
C GLU A 266 -20.72 -21.62 13.11
N GLU A 267 -19.86 -20.74 13.62
CA GLU A 267 -20.17 -19.33 13.86
C GLU A 267 -19.74 -18.41 12.72
N VAL A 268 -18.76 -18.83 11.91
CA VAL A 268 -18.13 -17.99 10.87
C VAL A 268 -19.10 -17.50 9.79
N GLU A 269 -20.25 -18.17 9.64
CA GLU A 269 -21.31 -17.78 8.69
C GLU A 269 -22.36 -16.84 9.30
N THR A 270 -22.45 -16.77 10.62
CA THR A 270 -23.52 -16.05 11.34
C THR A 270 -23.00 -14.86 12.13
N HIS A 271 -21.73 -14.87 12.54
CA HIS A 271 -21.12 -13.83 13.37
C HIS A 271 -20.00 -13.10 12.62
N ASN A 272 -20.26 -11.83 12.27
CA ASN A 272 -19.35 -11.01 11.48
C ASN A 272 -17.96 -10.84 12.11
N LEU A 273 -17.88 -10.73 13.43
CA LEU A 273 -16.60 -10.58 14.14
C LEU A 273 -15.75 -11.85 14.01
N THR A 274 -16.34 -13.02 14.29
CA THR A 274 -15.68 -14.32 14.13
C THR A 274 -15.26 -14.56 12.68
N ARG A 275 -16.11 -14.18 11.72
CA ARG A 275 -15.80 -14.24 10.28
C ARG A 275 -14.58 -13.40 9.90
N ARG A 276 -14.54 -12.14 10.33
CA ARG A 276 -13.42 -11.22 10.09
C ARG A 276 -12.12 -11.74 10.66
N MET A 277 -12.15 -12.16 11.92
CA MET A 277 -11.00 -12.74 12.60
C MET A 277 -10.47 -13.96 11.84
N TRP A 278 -11.35 -14.91 11.49
CA TRP A 278 -10.95 -16.10 10.74
C TRP A 278 -10.28 -15.72 9.42
N ILE A 279 -10.91 -14.84 8.63
CA ILE A 279 -10.34 -14.38 7.35
C ILE A 279 -8.95 -13.78 7.57
N MET A 280 -8.77 -12.88 8.54
CA MET A 280 -7.50 -12.21 8.78
C MET A 280 -6.39 -13.18 9.24
N ILE A 281 -6.72 -14.12 10.13
CA ILE A 281 -5.76 -15.12 10.63
C ILE A 281 -5.40 -16.13 9.53
N ASP A 282 -6.39 -16.71 8.86
CA ASP A 282 -6.16 -17.67 7.76
C ASP A 282 -5.35 -17.03 6.62
N PHE A 283 -5.67 -15.77 6.30
CA PHE A 283 -4.92 -14.99 5.33
C PHE A 283 -3.45 -14.84 5.74
N ALA A 284 -3.16 -14.33 6.93
CA ALA A 284 -1.78 -14.11 7.37
C ALA A 284 -1.00 -15.43 7.53
N VAL A 285 -1.61 -16.43 8.18
CA VAL A 285 -0.97 -17.74 8.41
C VAL A 285 -0.67 -18.47 7.11
N THR A 286 -1.60 -18.45 6.14
CA THR A 286 -1.36 -19.10 4.83
C THR A 286 -0.22 -18.43 4.07
N HIS A 287 -0.13 -17.10 4.10
CA HIS A 287 1.02 -16.39 3.51
C HIS A 287 2.33 -16.79 4.17
N ILE A 288 2.39 -16.82 5.51
CA ILE A 288 3.60 -17.23 6.23
C ILE A 288 3.99 -18.66 5.84
N CYS A 289 3.05 -19.61 5.91
CA CYS A 289 3.32 -21.00 5.58
C CYS A 289 3.79 -21.16 4.14
N GLY A 290 3.16 -20.48 3.18
CA GLY A 290 3.56 -20.55 1.77
C GLY A 290 4.94 -19.94 1.51
N ILE A 291 5.25 -18.80 2.13
CA ILE A 291 6.60 -18.16 2.05
C ILE A 291 7.69 -19.14 2.53
N LEU A 292 7.42 -19.85 3.62
CA LEU A 292 8.33 -20.83 4.19
C LEU A 292 8.44 -22.09 3.31
N GLU A 293 7.32 -22.66 2.89
CA GLU A 293 7.25 -23.93 2.16
C GLU A 293 7.84 -23.85 0.75
N ASP A 294 7.61 -22.74 0.03
CA ASP A 294 8.17 -22.54 -1.31
C ASP A 294 9.63 -22.03 -1.26
N GLY A 295 10.15 -21.75 -0.06
CA GLY A 295 11.52 -21.27 0.17
C GLY A 295 11.73 -19.83 -0.30
N VAL A 296 10.70 -18.99 -0.22
CA VAL A 296 10.74 -17.58 -0.64
C VAL A 296 11.75 -16.78 0.19
N LEU A 297 11.99 -17.15 1.45
CA LEU A 297 13.05 -16.57 2.28
C LEU A 297 14.45 -16.69 1.63
N PHE A 298 14.69 -17.78 0.91
CA PHE A 298 15.98 -18.06 0.27
C PHE A 298 16.03 -17.56 -1.18
N LYS A 299 14.90 -17.68 -1.90
CA LYS A 299 14.82 -17.42 -3.34
C LYS A 299 14.31 -16.02 -3.69
N GLY A 300 13.71 -15.31 -2.74
CA GLY A 300 13.03 -14.02 -2.96
C GLY A 300 11.64 -14.15 -3.59
N PHE A 301 10.87 -13.07 -3.57
CA PHE A 301 9.47 -13.02 -4.02
C PHE A 301 9.27 -13.50 -5.46
N HIS A 302 10.19 -13.16 -6.37
CA HIS A 302 10.09 -13.51 -7.79
C HIS A 302 10.00 -15.02 -8.06
N SER A 303 10.44 -15.84 -7.10
CA SER A 303 10.38 -17.30 -7.21
C SER A 303 8.95 -17.86 -7.30
N ILE A 304 7.95 -17.06 -6.92
CA ILE A 304 6.52 -17.43 -6.97
C ILE A 304 5.70 -16.55 -7.93
N ASP A 305 6.34 -15.71 -8.76
CA ASP A 305 5.62 -14.83 -9.72
C ASP A 305 4.90 -15.60 -10.83
N ASN A 306 5.24 -16.87 -11.04
CA ASN A 306 4.55 -17.75 -11.99
C ASN A 306 3.15 -18.18 -11.51
N TYR A 307 2.79 -17.91 -10.26
CA TYR A 307 1.46 -18.18 -9.74
C TYR A 307 0.61 -16.92 -9.74
N GLU A 308 -0.65 -17.08 -10.12
CA GLU A 308 -1.70 -16.14 -9.74
C GLU A 308 -1.90 -16.21 -8.21
N TRP A 309 -2.09 -15.07 -7.54
CA TRP A 309 -2.13 -15.02 -6.07
C TRP A 309 -3.18 -15.93 -5.44
N SER A 310 -4.41 -15.97 -5.99
CA SER A 310 -5.48 -16.80 -5.43
C SER A 310 -5.23 -18.29 -5.64
N GLU A 311 -4.61 -18.67 -6.75
CA GLU A 311 -4.13 -20.04 -6.99
C GLU A 311 -3.03 -20.43 -5.99
N TRP A 312 -2.08 -19.52 -5.73
CA TRP A 312 -1.02 -19.73 -4.75
C TRP A 312 -1.56 -19.88 -3.32
N MET A 313 -2.50 -19.02 -2.92
CA MET A 313 -3.17 -19.13 -1.63
C MET A 313 -3.94 -20.44 -1.49
N HIS A 314 -4.65 -20.86 -2.54
CA HIS A 314 -5.35 -22.14 -2.56
C HIS A 314 -4.38 -23.33 -2.41
N LYS A 315 -3.27 -23.31 -3.15
CA LYS A 315 -2.19 -24.32 -3.05
C LYS A 315 -1.68 -24.47 -1.62
N HIS A 316 -1.56 -23.38 -0.86
CA HIS A 316 -1.07 -23.41 0.52
C HIS A 316 -2.16 -23.59 1.59
N GLY A 317 -3.40 -23.82 1.18
CA GLY A 317 -4.49 -24.26 2.05
C GLY A 317 -5.39 -23.15 2.60
N ALA A 318 -5.36 -21.94 2.02
CA ALA A 318 -6.31 -20.90 2.40
C ALA A 318 -7.75 -21.34 2.17
N SER A 319 -8.64 -20.97 3.09
CA SER A 319 -10.07 -21.22 2.93
C SER A 319 -10.66 -20.42 1.76
N LYS A 320 -11.73 -20.95 1.14
CA LYS A 320 -12.49 -20.20 0.12
C LYS A 320 -12.96 -18.85 0.65
N LEU A 321 -13.37 -18.82 1.92
CA LEU A 321 -13.77 -17.62 2.63
C LEU A 321 -12.70 -16.53 2.60
N THR A 322 -11.43 -16.89 2.77
CA THR A 322 -10.29 -15.97 2.70
C THR A 322 -9.97 -15.52 1.27
N ILE A 323 -9.96 -16.45 0.32
CA ILE A 323 -9.65 -16.17 -1.10
C ILE A 323 -10.70 -15.25 -1.75
N ASP A 324 -11.97 -15.37 -1.34
CA ASP A 324 -13.09 -14.58 -1.84
C ASP A 324 -13.44 -13.38 -0.93
N SER A 325 -12.60 -13.12 0.09
CA SER A 325 -12.85 -12.09 1.09
C SER A 325 -12.79 -10.65 0.54
N PRO A 326 -13.37 -9.67 1.27
CA PRO A 326 -13.18 -8.24 0.98
C PRO A 326 -11.71 -7.81 0.99
N LEU A 327 -10.86 -8.42 1.81
CA LEU A 327 -9.42 -8.14 1.85
C LEU A 327 -8.76 -8.52 0.52
N ALA A 328 -9.01 -9.74 0.04
CA ALA A 328 -8.57 -10.19 -1.27
C ALA A 328 -9.06 -9.23 -2.37
N ARG A 329 -10.36 -8.91 -2.38
CA ARG A 329 -10.94 -7.98 -3.36
C ARG A 329 -10.32 -6.60 -3.33
N GLY A 330 -10.06 -6.08 -2.13
CA GLY A 330 -9.41 -4.80 -1.91
C GLY A 330 -8.04 -4.76 -2.61
N MET A 331 -7.23 -5.81 -2.45
CA MET A 331 -5.94 -5.93 -3.12
C MET A 331 -6.05 -5.88 -4.64
N TYR A 332 -6.89 -6.75 -5.25
CA TYR A 332 -7.06 -6.76 -6.70
C TYR A 332 -7.59 -5.42 -7.23
N SER A 333 -8.53 -4.80 -6.52
CA SER A 333 -9.15 -3.54 -6.95
C SER A 333 -8.15 -2.39 -6.88
N ALA A 334 -7.32 -2.34 -5.84
CA ALA A 334 -6.35 -1.27 -5.63
C ALA A 334 -5.29 -1.18 -6.73
N ILE A 335 -4.94 -2.32 -7.34
CA ILE A 335 -3.89 -2.38 -8.39
C ILE A 335 -4.43 -2.65 -9.80
N PHE A 336 -5.75 -2.57 -9.99
CA PHE A 336 -6.41 -2.93 -11.27
C PHE A 336 -6.05 -4.36 -11.74
N GLY A 337 -5.93 -5.29 -10.79
CA GLY A 337 -5.47 -6.67 -10.99
C GLY A 337 -6.46 -7.60 -11.69
N PHE A 338 -7.41 -7.06 -12.45
CA PHE A 338 -8.39 -7.85 -13.19
C PHE A 338 -8.12 -7.77 -14.70
N HIS A 339 -7.94 -8.94 -15.31
CA HIS A 339 -7.82 -9.04 -16.76
C HIS A 339 -9.06 -8.46 -17.45
N LYS A 340 -8.83 -7.65 -18.49
CA LYS A 340 -9.88 -6.91 -19.24
C LYS A 340 -10.76 -5.99 -18.37
N GLY A 341 -10.37 -5.68 -17.13
CA GLY A 341 -11.18 -4.89 -16.20
C GLY A 341 -12.45 -5.61 -15.73
N VAL A 342 -12.53 -6.93 -15.90
CA VAL A 342 -13.71 -7.72 -15.51
C VAL A 342 -13.64 -8.03 -14.01
N THR A 343 -14.32 -7.21 -13.21
CA THR A 343 -14.41 -7.37 -11.74
C THR A 343 -15.41 -8.44 -11.30
N LYS A 344 -16.09 -9.08 -12.26
CA LYS A 344 -17.03 -10.18 -12.00
C LYS A 344 -16.35 -11.42 -11.38
N GLY A 345 -15.02 -11.52 -11.38
CA GLY A 345 -14.27 -12.62 -10.75
C GLY A 345 -14.33 -12.68 -9.22
N PHE A 346 -15.13 -11.82 -8.58
CA PHE A 346 -15.57 -11.95 -7.19
C PHE A 346 -17.00 -12.51 -7.05
N VAL A 347 -17.62 -12.94 -8.16
CA VAL A 347 -18.73 -13.91 -8.15
C VAL A 347 -18.13 -15.28 -7.85
N GLU A 348 -18.77 -16.05 -6.98
CA GLU A 348 -18.25 -17.32 -6.47
C GLU A 348 -17.65 -18.23 -7.54
N GLY A 349 -16.39 -18.65 -7.33
CA GLY A 349 -15.74 -19.73 -8.09
C GLY A 349 -15.20 -19.36 -9.47
N ASP A 350 -15.32 -18.10 -9.91
CA ASP A 350 -14.76 -17.66 -11.20
C ASP A 350 -13.47 -16.85 -11.02
N TRP A 351 -12.33 -17.54 -11.01
CA TRP A 351 -11.00 -16.91 -10.85
C TRP A 351 -10.38 -16.46 -12.18
N GLN A 352 -11.05 -16.69 -13.32
CA GLN A 352 -10.44 -16.55 -14.66
C GLN A 352 -9.96 -15.12 -15.00
N TYR A 353 -10.49 -14.12 -14.31
CA TYR A 353 -10.15 -12.71 -14.55
C TYR A 353 -9.18 -12.14 -13.53
N ARG A 354 -8.75 -12.92 -12.53
CA ARG A 354 -7.73 -12.50 -11.56
C ARG A 354 -6.36 -12.59 -12.23
N ALA A 355 -5.57 -11.52 -12.14
CA ALA A 355 -4.34 -11.38 -12.92
C ALA A 355 -3.24 -10.68 -12.11
N VAL A 356 -2.90 -11.26 -10.96
CA VAL A 356 -1.88 -10.71 -10.07
C VAL A 356 -0.87 -11.79 -9.70
N ALA A 357 0.41 -11.54 -10.00
CA ALA A 357 1.51 -12.42 -9.63
C ALA A 357 1.67 -12.46 -8.10
N ALA A 358 1.77 -13.67 -7.53
CA ALA A 358 1.81 -13.89 -6.08
C ALA A 358 2.97 -13.15 -5.41
N GLY A 359 4.19 -13.24 -5.96
CA GLY A 359 5.36 -12.57 -5.38
C GLY A 359 5.22 -11.06 -5.32
N VAL A 360 4.76 -10.44 -6.41
CA VAL A 360 4.53 -8.99 -6.50
C VAL A 360 3.53 -8.50 -5.45
N ILE A 361 2.37 -9.14 -5.33
CA ILE A 361 1.32 -8.66 -4.43
C ILE A 361 1.67 -8.90 -2.97
N ILE A 362 2.30 -10.03 -2.64
CA ILE A 362 2.73 -10.32 -1.27
C ILE A 362 3.77 -9.29 -0.83
N HIS A 363 4.74 -8.97 -1.68
CA HIS A 363 5.73 -7.94 -1.38
C HIS A 363 5.06 -6.56 -1.19
N GLY A 364 4.18 -6.17 -2.12
CA GLY A 364 3.45 -4.90 -2.03
C GLY A 364 2.60 -4.80 -0.76
N MET A 365 1.90 -5.88 -0.40
CA MET A 365 1.05 -5.98 0.78
C MET A 365 1.84 -5.91 2.09
N LEU A 366 2.94 -6.65 2.21
CA LEU A 366 3.81 -6.60 3.39
C LEU A 366 4.31 -5.18 3.63
N ARG A 367 4.72 -4.48 2.56
CA ARG A 367 5.11 -3.07 2.67
C ARG A 367 3.94 -2.16 3.03
N PHE A 368 2.80 -2.36 2.40
CA PHE A 368 1.59 -1.58 2.63
C PHE A 368 1.14 -1.64 4.10
N VAL A 369 1.13 -2.84 4.69
CA VAL A 369 0.65 -3.05 6.07
C VAL A 369 1.72 -2.73 7.12
N PHE A 370 3.01 -3.04 6.86
CA PHE A 370 4.04 -3.00 7.92
C PHE A 370 5.06 -1.87 7.79
N THR A 371 5.07 -1.09 6.70
CA THR A 371 6.07 -0.03 6.49
C THR A 371 5.50 1.36 6.22
N TYR A 372 4.21 1.58 6.50
CA TYR A 372 3.64 2.91 6.38
C TYR A 372 4.14 3.84 7.51
N LYS A 373 4.29 5.12 7.18
CA LYS A 373 4.70 6.18 8.11
C LYS A 373 3.58 7.20 8.29
N GLY A 374 3.32 7.59 9.53
CA GLY A 374 2.22 8.46 9.93
C GLY A 374 0.88 7.72 9.93
N ALA A 375 0.35 7.43 8.75
CA ALA A 375 -0.92 6.73 8.55
C ALA A 375 -0.87 5.82 7.33
N LEU A 376 -1.75 4.80 7.28
CA LEU A 376 -1.82 3.88 6.13
C LEU A 376 -2.06 4.66 4.83
N PHE A 377 -2.98 5.61 4.87
CA PHE A 377 -3.33 6.47 3.75
C PHE A 377 -3.21 7.94 4.10
N TRP A 378 -3.01 8.75 3.06
CA TRP A 378 -2.95 10.20 3.14
C TRP A 378 -3.87 10.79 2.08
N GLU A 379 -4.89 11.51 2.54
CA GLU A 379 -5.88 12.16 1.70
C GLU A 379 -5.29 13.43 1.07
N MET A 380 -5.34 13.50 -0.26
CA MET A 380 -5.02 14.72 -0.99
C MET A 380 -6.15 15.74 -0.82
N GLN A 381 -5.82 16.95 -0.36
CA GLN A 381 -6.81 18.01 -0.11
C GLN A 381 -7.24 18.78 -1.40
N ALA A 382 -6.77 18.31 -2.55
CA ALA A 382 -7.19 18.70 -3.90
C ALA A 382 -7.00 17.52 -4.86
N SER A 383 -7.16 17.73 -6.17
CA SER A 383 -6.93 16.67 -7.15
C SER A 383 -5.45 16.32 -7.24
N MET A 384 -5.10 15.17 -7.81
CA MET A 384 -3.71 14.80 -8.04
C MET A 384 -2.99 15.84 -8.93
N GLY A 385 -3.72 16.48 -9.84
CA GLY A 385 -3.23 17.61 -10.63
C GLY A 385 -2.64 18.72 -9.78
N GLU A 386 -3.38 19.24 -8.80
CA GLU A 386 -2.91 20.36 -7.97
C GLU A 386 -1.98 19.92 -6.83
N THR A 387 -2.23 18.75 -6.24
CA THR A 387 -1.46 18.25 -5.10
C THR A 387 -0.10 17.65 -5.51
N VAL A 388 0.01 17.10 -6.73
CA VAL A 388 1.23 16.38 -7.16
C VAL A 388 1.85 17.02 -8.40
N PHE A 389 1.10 17.20 -9.48
CA PHE A 389 1.69 17.59 -10.76
C PHE A 389 1.99 19.08 -10.88
N THR A 390 1.15 19.96 -10.31
CA THR A 390 1.40 21.40 -10.26
C THR A 390 2.70 21.74 -9.52
N PRO A 391 2.93 21.30 -8.26
CA PRO A 391 4.17 21.61 -7.57
C PRO A 391 5.38 21.02 -8.29
N LEU A 392 5.29 19.79 -8.79
CA LEU A 392 6.38 19.15 -9.53
C LEU A 392 6.72 19.90 -10.82
N TYR A 393 5.72 20.32 -11.60
CA TYR A 393 5.92 21.15 -12.80
C TYR A 393 6.57 22.49 -12.45
N GLN A 394 6.10 23.17 -11.40
CA GLN A 394 6.65 24.47 -10.97
C GLN A 394 8.11 24.33 -10.54
N CYS A 395 8.46 23.33 -9.72
CA CYS A 395 9.83 23.06 -9.31
C CYS A 395 10.73 22.76 -10.51
N LEU A 396 10.34 21.81 -11.36
CA LEU A 396 11.15 21.42 -12.52
C LEU A 396 11.35 22.59 -13.50
N LYS A 397 10.32 23.40 -13.73
CA LYS A 397 10.42 24.60 -14.55
C LYS A 397 11.36 25.63 -13.93
N ALA A 398 11.27 25.87 -12.61
CA ALA A 398 12.18 26.76 -11.89
C ALA A 398 13.65 26.27 -11.94
N ARG A 399 13.87 24.95 -11.95
CA ARG A 399 15.21 24.35 -12.12
C ARG A 399 15.77 24.49 -13.54
N GLY A 400 14.97 24.91 -14.53
CA GLY A 400 15.39 25.13 -15.91
C GLY A 400 15.00 24.02 -16.89
N VAL A 401 14.17 23.06 -16.48
CA VAL A 401 13.61 22.04 -17.40
C VAL A 401 12.65 22.70 -18.38
N LYS A 402 12.79 22.38 -19.67
CA LYS A 402 11.93 22.90 -20.74
C LYS A 402 10.72 22.00 -20.93
N PHE A 403 9.55 22.60 -21.19
CA PHE A 403 8.32 21.88 -21.48
C PHE A 403 7.75 22.29 -22.84
N GLU A 404 7.59 21.32 -23.72
CA GLU A 404 7.08 21.48 -25.07
C GLU A 404 5.76 20.71 -25.19
N PHE A 405 4.65 21.42 -24.95
CA PHE A 405 3.29 20.89 -25.06
C PHE A 405 2.84 20.74 -26.51
N PHE A 406 1.77 19.97 -26.74
CA PHE A 406 1.21 19.71 -28.07
C PHE A 406 2.18 19.00 -29.02
N ARG A 407 3.07 18.17 -28.48
CA ARG A 407 4.07 17.42 -29.22
C ARG A 407 3.70 15.95 -29.23
N GLN A 408 3.34 15.44 -30.39
CA GLN A 408 3.05 14.02 -30.59
C GLN A 408 4.23 13.35 -31.26
N ILE A 409 4.72 12.25 -30.69
CA ILE A 409 5.72 11.42 -31.34
C ILE A 409 5.07 10.73 -32.54
N LYS A 410 5.65 10.94 -33.73
CA LYS A 410 5.18 10.34 -34.98
C LYS A 410 6.05 9.15 -35.40
N ASN A 411 7.34 9.19 -35.09
CA ASN A 411 8.28 8.13 -35.42
C ASN A 411 9.48 8.12 -34.47
N LEU A 412 9.99 6.91 -34.17
CA LEU A 412 11.29 6.67 -33.55
C LEU A 412 12.10 5.84 -34.56
N ALA A 413 12.92 6.51 -35.37
CA ALA A 413 13.78 5.83 -36.33
C ALA A 413 14.97 5.21 -35.59
N LEU A 414 15.25 3.94 -35.88
CA LEU A 414 16.41 3.26 -35.32
C LEU A 414 17.64 3.50 -36.21
N SER A 415 18.82 3.40 -35.61
CA SER A 415 20.08 3.29 -36.36
C SER A 415 20.07 2.06 -37.27
N ASP A 416 20.94 2.03 -38.28
CA ASP A 416 21.02 0.93 -39.25
C ASP A 416 21.21 -0.45 -38.59
N ASP A 417 21.98 -0.50 -37.49
CA ASP A 417 22.23 -1.71 -36.69
C ASP A 417 21.11 -2.02 -35.67
N LYS A 418 20.11 -1.14 -35.56
CA LYS A 418 18.96 -1.23 -34.65
C LYS A 418 19.31 -1.29 -33.16
N THR A 419 20.50 -0.83 -32.78
CA THR A 419 20.93 -0.81 -31.37
C THR A 419 20.54 0.48 -30.66
N ASN A 420 20.24 1.55 -31.41
CA ASN A 420 19.92 2.87 -30.87
C ASN A 420 18.75 3.52 -31.61
N ILE A 421 18.14 4.53 -30.96
CA ILE A 421 17.24 5.46 -31.64
C ILE A 421 18.13 6.52 -32.32
N ASP A 422 18.05 6.62 -33.64
CA ASP A 422 18.81 7.59 -34.45
C ASP A 422 18.09 8.93 -34.58
N SER A 423 16.76 8.91 -34.76
CA SER A 423 15.98 10.15 -34.81
C SER A 423 14.56 10.03 -34.25
N ILE A 424 14.05 11.16 -33.75
CA ILE A 424 12.69 11.30 -33.20
C ILE A 424 11.94 12.32 -34.05
N THR A 425 10.85 11.90 -34.69
CA THR A 425 9.97 12.81 -35.43
C THR A 425 8.81 13.25 -34.53
N LEU A 426 8.68 14.56 -34.31
CA LEU A 426 7.62 15.16 -33.52
C LEU A 426 6.62 15.90 -34.42
N GLY A 427 5.33 15.62 -34.25
CA GLY A 427 4.23 16.37 -34.83
C GLY A 427 3.73 17.45 -33.86
N HIS A 428 3.22 18.56 -34.42
CA HIS A 428 2.62 19.66 -33.67
C HIS A 428 1.10 19.52 -33.70
N GLN A 429 0.45 19.45 -32.53
CA GLN A 429 -1.02 19.37 -32.45
C GLN A 429 -1.69 20.74 -32.45
N ALA A 430 -0.99 21.75 -31.95
CA ALA A 430 -1.46 23.14 -31.91
C ALA A 430 -0.26 24.09 -31.89
N THR A 431 -0.49 25.32 -32.31
CA THR A 431 0.43 26.45 -32.19
C THR A 431 -0.19 27.49 -31.27
N LEU A 432 0.65 28.16 -30.48
CA LEU A 432 0.19 29.27 -29.66
C LEU A 432 -0.17 30.47 -30.54
N LYS A 433 -1.09 31.31 -30.05
CA LYS A 433 -1.35 32.60 -30.70
C LYS A 433 -0.11 33.49 -30.57
N PRO A 434 0.15 34.42 -31.52
CA PRO A 434 1.40 35.19 -31.58
C PRO A 434 1.75 35.97 -30.30
N GLU A 435 0.75 36.37 -29.52
CA GLU A 435 0.91 37.09 -28.27
C GLU A 435 1.45 36.22 -27.10
N TYR A 436 1.37 34.89 -27.20
CA TYR A 436 1.88 33.96 -26.19
C TYR A 436 3.22 33.38 -26.61
N LYS A 437 4.25 33.58 -25.76
CA LYS A 437 5.58 32.99 -25.96
C LYS A 437 5.67 31.54 -25.48
N GLU A 438 4.83 31.15 -24.54
CA GLU A 438 4.84 29.82 -23.92
C GLU A 438 3.42 29.42 -23.47
N TYR A 439 3.15 28.13 -23.45
CA TYR A 439 1.91 27.58 -22.91
C TYR A 439 2.00 27.52 -21.37
N ASN A 440 0.96 28.01 -20.68
CA ASN A 440 0.81 27.80 -19.25
C ASN A 440 -0.25 26.72 -18.99
N PRO A 441 0.11 25.54 -18.43
CA PRO A 441 -0.85 24.48 -18.13
C PRO A 441 -1.64 24.73 -16.84
N LEU A 442 -1.36 25.81 -16.10
CA LEU A 442 -1.96 26.10 -14.80
C LEU A 442 -3.13 27.08 -14.91
N ILE A 443 -4.17 26.83 -14.12
CA ILE A 443 -5.29 27.74 -13.88
C ILE A 443 -5.44 27.93 -12.38
N ASN A 444 -5.75 29.15 -11.93
CA ASN A 444 -5.99 29.42 -10.51
C ASN A 444 -7.46 29.16 -10.17
N ILE A 445 -7.70 28.29 -9.18
CA ILE A 445 -9.04 28.03 -8.66
C ILE A 445 -9.02 28.20 -7.15
N LYS A 446 -9.74 29.21 -6.64
CA LYS A 446 -9.85 29.50 -5.20
C LYS A 446 -8.48 29.69 -4.52
N GLY A 447 -7.48 30.19 -5.25
CA GLY A 447 -6.13 30.42 -4.72
C GLY A 447 -5.21 29.20 -4.73
N ILE A 448 -5.63 28.10 -5.37
CA ILE A 448 -4.83 26.89 -5.64
C ILE A 448 -4.31 26.94 -7.07
#